data_AF-A0A428RD75-F1
#
_entry.id   AF-A0A428RD75-F1
#
_cell.length_a   1.000
_cell.length_b   1.000
_cell.length_c   1.000
_cell.angle_alpha   90.00
_cell.angle_beta   90.00
_cell.angle_gamma   90.00
#
_symmetry.space_group_name_H-M   'P 1'
#
loop_
_entity.id
_entity.type
_entity.pdbx_description
1 polymer ?
#
loop_
_entity_poly.entity_id
_entity_poly.type
_entity_poly.pdbx_seq_one_letter_code
_entity_poly.pdbx_strand_id
1 'polypeptide(L)'
;MEDAGFLAECLKHLPGRIETAAEIYSKYRKPRATKIQLFSRQQRIRNHLPDGPEQQERDAVLKNPDQQTKSHVWTWDSTDGGPAQDWVTGLHGYDAEHEAVKALRLEGLLSNGMNCTSSANLPGYDPGNLVRLSMRLGSPIIVVTVNFRLGAFGFMASEDLKADNREAGYRGVGNYALYDQYTALKWVKKYIAGFGGDPEQITAIGQSSGASDLHILMMSDLLRSESLLYQAVIISGNAVMTSRELEHQQRIYDKFLERLQIPLTLPPVDRLARLRAVKQQDLTSAYGCLGSPLPNWQATVDGVVLKTLPTCDGMSSQTYAPSIKRIMVGDCEQEGILWGERIRQKHWTTAKIFELLRTYFDPDDVSDILRQYDIAGGDSDQDLTTRLIKFCGEVEFKQPLYELAVNWKNGEAFYYHMRFINHFEGRFKGSAHHGVDLLFFFQTYNHILSGEYEAAAEETGKHFIEFISGGSPWDSFNKAGICLSYGPERVAVMKQDEAHFWHRQKAVGCNNWHDKCTLVSRDLRVEVVYKQ
;
A
#
# COMPACT_ATOMS: atom_id res chain seq x y z
N MET A 1 -5.39 -23.64 -9.13
CA MET A 1 -4.23 -24.53 -8.93
C MET A 1 -4.64 -25.83 -8.22
N GLU A 2 -5.58 -25.84 -7.28
CA GLU A 2 -6.22 -27.08 -6.77
C GLU A 2 -6.99 -27.87 -7.83
N ASP A 3 -7.61 -27.19 -8.80
CA ASP A 3 -8.19 -27.84 -10.00
C ASP A 3 -7.13 -28.66 -10.77
N ALA A 4 -5.87 -28.22 -10.76
CA ALA A 4 -4.77 -28.93 -11.39
C ALA A 4 -4.21 -30.05 -10.50
N GLY A 5 -4.24 -29.89 -9.17
CA GLY A 5 -3.81 -30.93 -8.20
C GLY A 5 -4.79 -32.10 -8.08
N PHE A 6 -6.11 -31.83 -8.01
CA PHE A 6 -7.13 -32.87 -7.98
C PHE A 6 -7.22 -33.62 -9.31
N LEU A 7 -7.10 -32.91 -10.44
CA LEU A 7 -6.96 -33.55 -11.75
C LEU A 7 -5.69 -34.39 -11.84
N ALA A 8 -4.55 -33.90 -11.32
CA ALA A 8 -3.30 -34.66 -11.28
C ALA A 8 -3.42 -35.94 -10.45
N GLU A 9 -4.11 -35.91 -9.31
CA GLU A 9 -4.31 -37.09 -8.46
C GLU A 9 -5.34 -38.06 -9.08
N CYS A 10 -6.39 -37.55 -9.75
CA CYS A 10 -7.29 -38.38 -10.57
C CYS A 10 -6.53 -39.10 -11.68
N LEU A 11 -5.64 -38.40 -12.40
CA LEU A 11 -4.82 -38.98 -13.48
C LEU A 11 -3.77 -39.95 -12.96
N LYS A 12 -3.23 -39.72 -11.76
CA LYS A 12 -2.25 -40.59 -11.10
C LYS A 12 -2.87 -41.92 -10.64
N HIS A 13 -4.10 -41.91 -10.13
CA HIS A 13 -4.82 -43.13 -9.70
C HIS A 13 -5.63 -43.81 -10.82
N LEU A 14 -5.77 -43.16 -11.98
CA LEU A 14 -6.43 -43.69 -13.18
C LEU A 14 -5.53 -43.59 -14.44
N PRO A 15 -4.32 -44.19 -14.43
CA PRO A 15 -3.38 -44.05 -15.54
C PRO A 15 -3.95 -44.67 -16.83
N GLY A 16 -3.89 -43.91 -17.92
CA GLY A 16 -4.42 -44.31 -19.25
C GLY A 16 -5.93 -44.18 -19.42
N ARG A 17 -6.68 -43.71 -18.39
CA ARG A 17 -8.15 -43.52 -18.44
C ARG A 17 -8.53 -42.05 -18.29
N ILE A 18 -8.06 -41.24 -19.23
CA ILE A 18 -8.16 -39.77 -19.20
C ILE A 18 -9.62 -39.30 -19.19
N GLU A 19 -10.49 -39.93 -19.97
CA GLU A 19 -11.92 -39.56 -20.08
C GLU A 19 -12.66 -39.78 -18.75
N THR A 20 -12.40 -40.91 -18.07
CA THR A 20 -12.99 -41.21 -16.75
C THR A 20 -12.45 -40.30 -15.65
N ALA A 21 -11.15 -39.96 -15.69
CA ALA A 21 -10.56 -38.98 -14.77
C ALA A 21 -11.19 -37.59 -14.96
N ALA A 22 -11.49 -37.20 -16.20
CA ALA A 22 -12.15 -35.92 -16.53
C ALA A 22 -13.63 -35.88 -16.07
N GLU A 23 -14.36 -37.00 -16.17
CA GLU A 23 -15.72 -37.12 -15.64
C GLU A 23 -15.78 -37.05 -14.11
N ILE A 24 -14.87 -37.74 -13.42
CA ILE A 24 -14.75 -37.69 -11.95
C ILE A 24 -14.35 -36.29 -11.49
N TYR A 25 -13.35 -35.70 -12.13
CA TYR A 25 -12.95 -34.31 -11.91
C TYR A 25 -14.14 -33.35 -12.05
N SER A 26 -14.91 -33.47 -13.14
CA SER A 26 -16.08 -32.61 -13.41
C SER A 26 -17.23 -32.82 -12.43
N LYS A 27 -17.41 -34.04 -11.91
CA LYS A 27 -18.48 -34.39 -10.96
C LYS A 27 -18.23 -33.86 -9.54
N TYR A 28 -16.98 -33.82 -9.09
CA TYR A 28 -16.62 -33.43 -7.72
C TYR A 28 -16.09 -32.00 -7.59
N ARG A 29 -15.76 -31.33 -8.70
CA ARG A 29 -15.50 -29.89 -8.74
C ARG A 29 -16.78 -29.11 -8.39
N LYS A 30 -17.02 -28.85 -7.10
CA LYS A 30 -18.04 -27.89 -6.65
C LYS A 30 -17.43 -26.50 -6.44
N PRO A 31 -17.82 -25.50 -7.24
CA PRO A 31 -17.24 -24.17 -7.13
C PRO A 31 -17.89 -23.32 -6.05
N ARG A 32 -17.17 -22.99 -4.96
CA ARG A 32 -17.60 -21.93 -4.03
C ARG A 32 -17.14 -20.55 -4.51
N ALA A 33 -15.87 -20.40 -4.90
CA ALA A 33 -15.38 -19.18 -5.55
C ALA A 33 -16.03 -18.93 -6.91
N THR A 34 -16.25 -19.98 -7.71
CA THR A 34 -16.88 -19.83 -9.02
C THR A 34 -18.38 -19.59 -8.92
N LYS A 35 -19.13 -19.97 -7.86
CA LYS A 35 -20.55 -19.54 -7.74
C LYS A 35 -20.67 -18.06 -7.40
N ILE A 36 -19.82 -17.51 -6.54
CA ILE A 36 -19.78 -16.06 -6.26
C ILE A 36 -19.21 -15.29 -7.46
N GLN A 37 -18.19 -15.80 -8.14
CA GLN A 37 -17.67 -15.21 -9.37
C GLN A 37 -18.62 -15.41 -10.56
N LEU A 38 -19.37 -16.51 -10.66
CA LEU A 38 -20.41 -16.72 -11.68
C LEU A 38 -21.63 -15.88 -11.36
N PHE A 39 -22.01 -15.71 -10.11
CA PHE A 39 -23.05 -14.77 -9.69
C PHE A 39 -22.58 -13.35 -9.97
N SER A 40 -21.38 -12.94 -9.57
CA SER A 40 -20.77 -11.65 -9.92
C SER A 40 -20.64 -11.44 -11.43
N ARG A 41 -20.35 -12.50 -12.23
CA ARG A 41 -20.28 -12.44 -13.70
C ARG A 41 -21.66 -12.43 -14.37
N GLN A 42 -22.63 -13.19 -13.86
CA GLN A 42 -24.03 -13.21 -14.32
C GLN A 42 -24.77 -11.92 -13.92
N GLN A 43 -24.39 -11.35 -12.78
CA GLN A 43 -24.84 -10.05 -12.27
C GLN A 43 -23.88 -8.93 -12.69
N ARG A 44 -22.88 -9.17 -13.56
CA ARG A 44 -21.93 -8.12 -14.01
C ARG A 44 -22.66 -6.97 -14.69
N ILE A 45 -23.78 -7.27 -15.34
CA ILE A 45 -24.68 -6.31 -16.00
C ILE A 45 -25.67 -5.70 -14.99
N ARG A 46 -25.98 -6.36 -13.86
CA ARG A 46 -26.86 -5.82 -12.81
C ARG A 46 -26.15 -4.97 -11.75
N ASN A 47 -24.87 -5.26 -11.48
CA ASN A 47 -24.10 -4.64 -10.41
C ASN A 47 -23.12 -3.56 -10.91
N HIS A 48 -22.72 -3.62 -12.18
CA HIS A 48 -21.91 -2.61 -12.85
C HIS A 48 -22.61 -2.13 -14.12
N LEU A 49 -23.65 -1.33 -13.94
CA LEU A 49 -24.20 -0.56 -15.04
C LEU A 49 -23.26 0.62 -15.33
N PRO A 50 -23.04 0.99 -16.61
CA PRO A 50 -22.52 2.31 -16.94
C PRO A 50 -23.41 3.38 -16.30
N ASP A 51 -22.84 4.52 -15.91
CA ASP A 51 -23.65 5.63 -15.38
C ASP A 51 -24.80 5.97 -16.34
N GLY A 52 -26.05 5.82 -15.88
CA GLY A 52 -27.24 5.91 -16.71
C GLY A 52 -28.55 5.66 -15.95
N PRO A 53 -29.72 5.72 -16.63
CA PRO A 53 -31.04 5.66 -16.00
C PRO A 53 -31.29 4.39 -15.18
N GLU A 54 -30.79 3.25 -15.65
CA GLU A 54 -30.93 1.95 -14.97
C GLU A 54 -30.15 1.89 -13.64
N GLN A 55 -28.98 2.54 -13.58
CA GLN A 55 -28.19 2.68 -12.35
C GLN A 55 -28.90 3.62 -11.35
N GLN A 56 -29.51 4.69 -11.85
CA GLN A 56 -30.28 5.65 -11.04
C GLN A 56 -31.54 5.03 -10.43
N GLU A 57 -32.24 4.17 -11.17
CA GLU A 57 -33.42 3.45 -10.68
C GLU A 57 -33.06 2.45 -9.57
N ARG A 58 -31.95 1.72 -9.72
CA ARG A 58 -31.43 0.84 -8.66
C ARG A 58 -31.03 1.61 -7.41
N ASP A 59 -30.31 2.72 -7.57
CA ASP A 59 -29.89 3.57 -6.46
C ASP A 59 -31.10 4.22 -5.75
N ALA A 60 -32.23 4.42 -6.45
CA ALA A 60 -33.48 4.88 -5.84
C ALA A 60 -34.13 3.82 -4.94
N VAL A 61 -34.02 2.52 -5.29
CA VAL A 61 -34.51 1.42 -4.46
C VAL A 61 -33.69 1.30 -3.17
N LEU A 62 -32.37 1.39 -3.25
CA LEU A 62 -31.46 1.31 -2.09
C LEU A 62 -31.62 2.48 -1.10
N LYS A 63 -32.17 3.61 -1.58
CA LYS A 63 -32.48 4.80 -0.77
C LYS A 63 -33.79 4.70 0.01
N ASN A 64 -34.63 3.68 -0.21
CA ASN A 64 -35.95 3.59 0.44
C ASN A 64 -35.83 3.02 1.87
N PRO A 65 -36.05 3.82 2.92
CA PRO A 65 -35.86 3.40 4.32
C PRO A 65 -36.82 2.29 4.75
N ASP A 66 -38.01 2.21 4.15
CA ASP A 66 -39.01 1.19 4.49
C ASP A 66 -38.62 -0.22 4.01
N GLN A 67 -37.67 -0.32 3.08
CA GLN A 67 -37.07 -1.60 2.67
C GLN A 67 -35.78 -1.94 3.46
N GLN A 68 -35.25 -1.01 4.25
CA GLN A 68 -34.05 -1.22 5.08
C GLN A 68 -34.37 -1.93 6.42
N THR A 69 -35.65 -2.06 6.80
CA THR A 69 -36.07 -2.50 8.14
C THR A 69 -36.29 -4.01 8.33
N LYS A 70 -36.07 -4.84 7.31
CA LYS A 70 -35.94 -6.29 7.55
C LYS A 70 -34.48 -6.59 7.83
N SER A 71 -34.18 -6.74 9.12
CA SER A 71 -32.96 -7.32 9.65
C SER A 71 -32.70 -8.69 9.02
N HIS A 72 -32.08 -8.68 7.84
CA HIS A 72 -31.47 -9.86 7.27
C HIS A 72 -30.14 -10.05 8.00
N VAL A 73 -30.21 -10.71 9.16
CA VAL A 73 -29.09 -11.55 9.57
C VAL A 73 -28.77 -12.41 8.36
N TRP A 74 -27.58 -12.21 7.81
CA TRP A 74 -27.12 -12.70 6.51
C TRP A 74 -27.30 -14.21 6.38
N THR A 75 -28.45 -14.62 5.87
CA THR A 75 -28.79 -16.00 5.59
C THR A 75 -28.85 -16.18 4.08
N TRP A 76 -28.30 -17.28 3.56
CA TRP A 76 -28.46 -17.63 2.15
C TRP A 76 -29.43 -18.80 2.01
N ASP A 77 -30.29 -18.74 0.99
CA ASP A 77 -31.16 -19.85 0.64
C ASP A 77 -30.36 -20.96 -0.03
N SER A 78 -30.48 -22.17 0.52
CA SER A 78 -29.80 -23.34 -0.02
C SER A 78 -30.44 -23.73 -1.36
N THR A 79 -29.63 -23.82 -2.43
CA THR A 79 -30.12 -24.19 -3.77
C THR A 79 -30.59 -25.65 -3.89
N ASP A 80 -30.44 -26.42 -2.82
CA ASP A 80 -30.85 -27.82 -2.66
C ASP A 80 -32.07 -27.99 -1.74
N GLY A 81 -32.76 -26.90 -1.39
CA GLY A 81 -34.03 -26.94 -0.65
C GLY A 81 -33.89 -27.22 0.86
N GLY A 82 -32.68 -27.10 1.39
CA GLY A 82 -32.39 -27.11 2.82
C GLY A 82 -32.68 -25.76 3.49
N PRO A 83 -32.68 -25.71 4.84
CA PRO A 83 -32.94 -24.48 5.58
C PRO A 83 -31.90 -23.41 5.27
N ALA A 84 -32.32 -22.15 5.27
CA ALA A 84 -31.45 -21.00 5.09
C ALA A 84 -30.32 -21.04 6.13
N GLN A 85 -29.07 -20.91 5.67
CA GLN A 85 -27.89 -21.04 6.53
C GLN A 85 -27.27 -19.67 6.81
N ASP A 86 -26.77 -19.50 8.04
CA ASP A 86 -26.05 -18.30 8.47
C ASP A 86 -24.69 -18.22 7.74
N TRP A 87 -24.37 -17.04 7.19
CA TRP A 87 -23.12 -16.73 6.48
C TRP A 87 -21.86 -17.23 7.19
N VAL A 88 -21.88 -17.25 8.53
CA VAL A 88 -20.77 -17.74 9.37
C VAL A 88 -20.50 -19.23 9.20
N THR A 89 -21.53 -20.06 8.93
CA THR A 89 -21.39 -21.52 8.80
C THR A 89 -20.87 -22.00 7.44
N GLY A 90 -20.86 -21.15 6.41
CA GLY A 90 -20.37 -21.47 5.06
C GLY A 90 -18.87 -21.17 4.82
N LEU A 91 -18.18 -20.61 5.81
CA LEU A 91 -16.88 -19.96 5.70
C LEU A 91 -15.68 -20.86 6.04
N HIS A 92 -15.85 -22.18 5.84
CA HIS A 92 -14.80 -23.18 6.05
C HIS A 92 -14.30 -23.73 4.70
N GLY A 93 -13.01 -23.55 4.44
CA GLY A 93 -12.31 -24.18 3.31
C GLY A 93 -11.34 -23.29 2.53
N TYR A 94 -10.70 -22.32 3.18
CA TYR A 94 -9.54 -21.64 2.64
C TYR A 94 -8.31 -22.19 3.36
N ASP A 95 -7.47 -22.96 2.67
CA ASP A 95 -6.15 -23.31 3.17
C ASP A 95 -5.22 -22.12 2.92
N ALA A 96 -5.36 -21.13 3.80
CA ALA A 96 -4.53 -19.94 3.84
C ALA A 96 -3.04 -20.27 3.95
N GLU A 97 -2.70 -21.40 4.57
CA GLU A 97 -1.32 -21.82 4.84
C GLU A 97 -0.59 -22.19 3.53
N HIS A 98 -1.23 -22.91 2.60
CA HIS A 98 -0.58 -23.30 1.34
C HIS A 98 -0.32 -22.12 0.38
N GLU A 99 -1.31 -21.22 0.21
CA GLU A 99 -1.15 -20.03 -0.64
C GLU A 99 -0.27 -18.97 0.02
N ALA A 100 -0.25 -18.88 1.36
CA ALA A 100 0.75 -18.11 2.09
C ALA A 100 2.15 -18.63 1.80
N VAL A 101 2.40 -19.93 2.03
CA VAL A 101 3.71 -20.54 1.82
C VAL A 101 4.16 -20.40 0.36
N LYS A 102 3.25 -20.41 -0.60
CA LYS A 102 3.57 -20.18 -2.01
C LYS A 102 3.86 -18.72 -2.35
N ALA A 103 3.08 -17.76 -1.85
CA ALA A 103 3.35 -16.33 -2.00
C ALA A 103 4.67 -15.93 -1.31
N LEU A 104 4.91 -16.47 -0.11
CA LEU A 104 6.12 -16.28 0.69
C LEU A 104 7.36 -16.95 0.06
N ARG A 105 7.20 -18.10 -0.63
CA ARG A 105 8.29 -18.80 -1.33
C ARG A 105 8.61 -18.26 -2.72
N LEU A 106 7.62 -17.80 -3.51
CA LEU A 106 7.84 -17.39 -4.90
C LEU A 106 8.24 -15.90 -5.02
N GLU A 107 7.67 -15.01 -4.21
CA GLU A 107 7.95 -13.57 -4.27
C GLU A 107 7.70 -12.96 -2.89
N GLY A 108 8.66 -13.02 -1.97
CA GLY A 108 8.56 -12.55 -0.57
C GLY A 108 8.20 -11.06 -0.39
N LEU A 109 7.01 -10.66 -0.83
CA LEU A 109 6.48 -9.31 -0.93
C LEU A 109 4.96 -9.42 -0.74
N LEU A 110 4.50 -9.27 0.50
CA LEU A 110 3.22 -8.62 0.76
C LEU A 110 3.42 -7.11 0.53
N SER A 111 3.81 -6.71 -0.68
CA SER A 111 3.95 -5.31 -1.02
C SER A 111 2.77 -4.88 -1.88
N ASN A 112 2.10 -3.80 -1.47
CA ASN A 112 1.42 -2.94 -2.42
C ASN A 112 2.48 -2.45 -3.39
N GLY A 113 2.51 -3.06 -4.59
CA GLY A 113 3.65 -3.21 -5.49
C GLY A 113 4.14 -1.93 -6.13
N MET A 114 4.50 -0.98 -5.28
CA MET A 114 5.01 0.35 -5.58
C MET A 114 4.20 1.05 -6.68
N ASN A 115 2.86 1.03 -6.60
CA ASN A 115 1.99 1.59 -7.64
C ASN A 115 2.09 0.98 -9.05
N CYS A 116 2.83 -0.12 -9.26
CA CYS A 116 3.00 -0.77 -10.56
C CYS A 116 2.54 -2.23 -10.61
N THR A 117 2.49 -2.89 -9.47
CA THR A 117 2.00 -4.26 -9.31
C THR A 117 1.10 -4.35 -8.06
N SER A 118 0.48 -5.51 -7.83
CA SER A 118 -0.50 -5.83 -6.77
C SER A 118 -1.98 -5.73 -7.20
N SER A 119 -2.85 -6.23 -6.32
CA SER A 119 -4.30 -6.26 -6.45
C SER A 119 -4.96 -6.31 -5.07
N ALA A 120 -6.17 -5.78 -4.98
CA ALA A 120 -7.04 -5.92 -3.82
C ALA A 120 -7.42 -7.38 -3.48
N ASN A 121 -7.17 -8.32 -4.38
CA ASN A 121 -7.58 -9.72 -4.26
C ASN A 121 -6.44 -10.65 -3.79
N LEU A 122 -5.31 -10.11 -3.32
CA LEU A 122 -4.23 -10.96 -2.83
C LEU A 122 -4.66 -11.70 -1.55
N PRO A 123 -4.30 -12.99 -1.41
CA PRO A 123 -4.51 -13.81 -0.21
C PRO A 123 -4.27 -13.12 1.14
N GLY A 124 -3.17 -12.37 1.24
CA GLY A 124 -2.79 -11.70 2.49
C GLY A 124 -3.72 -10.54 2.89
N TYR A 125 -4.53 -10.03 1.96
CA TYR A 125 -5.45 -8.91 2.17
C TYR A 125 -6.89 -9.36 2.42
N ASP A 126 -7.14 -10.66 2.60
CA ASP A 126 -8.47 -11.16 2.99
C ASP A 126 -8.86 -10.60 4.37
N PRO A 127 -9.90 -9.75 4.45
CA PRO A 127 -10.29 -9.14 5.71
C PRO A 127 -11.16 -10.04 6.58
N GLY A 128 -11.48 -11.27 6.14
CA GLY A 128 -12.44 -12.14 6.81
C GLY A 128 -12.13 -12.39 8.28
N ASN A 129 -10.87 -12.61 8.64
CA ASN A 129 -10.46 -12.84 10.02
C ASN A 129 -10.51 -11.55 10.87
N LEU A 130 -10.10 -10.41 10.32
CA LEU A 130 -10.22 -9.11 10.96
C LEU A 130 -11.70 -8.76 11.24
N VAL A 131 -12.59 -8.95 10.27
CA VAL A 131 -14.04 -8.74 10.44
C VAL A 131 -14.59 -9.66 11.52
N ARG A 132 -14.23 -10.95 11.54
CA ARG A 132 -14.65 -11.87 12.61
C ARG A 132 -14.14 -11.44 14.00
N LEU A 133 -12.91 -10.93 14.09
CA LEU A 133 -12.39 -10.40 15.35
C LEU A 133 -13.21 -9.19 15.79
N SER A 134 -13.53 -8.27 14.89
CA SER A 134 -14.35 -7.08 15.19
C SER A 134 -15.74 -7.44 15.75
N MET A 135 -16.38 -8.48 15.19
CA MET A 135 -17.65 -9.01 15.67
C MET A 135 -17.53 -9.55 17.10
N ARG A 136 -16.46 -10.30 17.41
CA ARG A 136 -16.22 -10.84 18.76
C ARG A 136 -15.96 -9.75 19.80
N LEU A 137 -15.36 -8.64 19.38
CA LEU A 137 -15.09 -7.47 20.24
C LEU A 137 -16.32 -6.57 20.42
N GLY A 138 -17.45 -6.86 19.77
CA GLY A 138 -18.66 -6.03 19.85
C GLY A 138 -18.57 -4.71 19.07
N SER A 139 -17.55 -4.55 18.21
CA SER A 139 -17.32 -3.36 17.39
C SER A 139 -17.25 -3.77 15.92
N PRO A 140 -18.39 -4.14 15.30
CA PRO A 140 -18.41 -4.68 13.94
C PRO A 140 -17.94 -3.66 12.90
N ILE A 141 -17.04 -4.07 12.01
CA ILE A 141 -16.53 -3.22 10.92
C ILE A 141 -16.90 -3.77 9.53
N ILE A 142 -16.95 -2.87 8.55
CA ILE A 142 -17.01 -3.21 7.12
C ILE A 142 -15.66 -2.89 6.48
N VAL A 143 -15.11 -3.84 5.73
CA VAL A 143 -13.88 -3.63 4.96
C VAL A 143 -14.20 -3.62 3.47
N VAL A 144 -13.74 -2.57 2.79
CA VAL A 144 -13.83 -2.42 1.32
C VAL A 144 -12.41 -2.36 0.77
N THR A 145 -12.05 -3.33 -0.07
CA THR A 145 -10.77 -3.32 -0.81
C THR A 145 -11.02 -2.89 -2.25
N VAL A 146 -10.11 -2.11 -2.83
CA VAL A 146 -10.32 -1.46 -4.13
C VAL A 146 -9.11 -1.64 -5.05
N ASN A 147 -9.38 -1.88 -6.32
CA ASN A 147 -8.36 -1.83 -7.36
C ASN A 147 -8.33 -0.41 -7.97
N PHE A 148 -7.15 0.03 -8.37
CA PHE A 148 -6.93 1.27 -9.09
C PHE A 148 -5.94 1.03 -10.23
N ARG A 149 -5.86 1.94 -11.20
CA ARG A 149 -4.90 1.82 -12.31
C ARG A 149 -3.47 1.88 -11.79
N LEU A 150 -2.61 1.03 -12.33
CA LEU A 150 -1.21 0.93 -11.91
C LEU A 150 -0.27 1.41 -13.02
N GLY A 151 0.93 1.81 -12.61
CA GLY A 151 2.02 2.14 -13.50
C GLY A 151 1.66 3.28 -14.46
N ALA A 152 1.88 3.09 -15.76
CA ALA A 152 1.72 4.06 -16.81
C ALA A 152 0.23 4.34 -17.01
N PHE A 153 -0.62 3.34 -16.80
CA PHE A 153 -2.06 3.50 -16.84
C PHE A 153 -2.56 4.39 -15.69
N GLY A 154 -1.88 4.40 -14.55
CA GLY A 154 -2.27 5.14 -13.36
C GLY A 154 -1.51 6.45 -13.11
N PHE A 155 -0.26 6.54 -13.51
CA PHE A 155 0.71 7.55 -13.05
C PHE A 155 1.57 8.14 -14.17
N MET A 156 1.35 7.76 -15.44
CA MET A 156 2.07 8.40 -16.55
C MET A 156 1.74 9.90 -16.62
N ALA A 157 2.78 10.72 -16.68
CA ALA A 157 2.68 12.16 -16.80
C ALA A 157 3.68 12.69 -17.84
N SER A 158 3.23 13.66 -18.65
CA SER A 158 4.02 14.34 -19.68
C SER A 158 3.33 15.62 -20.12
N GLU A 159 4.05 16.52 -20.80
CA GLU A 159 3.46 17.69 -21.44
C GLU A 159 2.45 17.31 -22.53
N ASP A 160 2.63 16.16 -23.20
CA ASP A 160 1.64 15.60 -24.13
C ASP A 160 0.31 15.33 -23.43
N LEU A 161 0.34 14.59 -22.31
CA LEU A 161 -0.84 14.26 -21.54
C LEU A 161 -1.47 15.49 -20.88
N LYS A 162 -0.65 16.46 -20.48
CA LYS A 162 -1.13 17.73 -19.92
C LYS A 162 -1.90 18.55 -20.97
N ALA A 163 -1.46 18.56 -22.22
CA ALA A 163 -2.18 19.21 -23.32
C ALA A 163 -3.50 18.48 -23.63
N ASP A 164 -3.47 17.15 -23.75
CA ASP A 164 -4.64 16.30 -24.00
C ASP A 164 -5.70 16.44 -22.88
N ASN A 165 -5.26 16.42 -21.62
CA ASN A 165 -6.15 16.65 -20.47
C ASN A 165 -6.81 18.04 -20.52
N ARG A 166 -6.05 19.08 -20.88
CA ARG A 166 -6.58 20.45 -20.99
C ARG A 166 -7.65 20.57 -22.07
N GLU A 167 -7.45 19.92 -23.22
CA GLU A 167 -8.44 19.87 -24.29
C GLU A 167 -9.73 19.18 -23.83
N ALA A 168 -9.60 18.12 -23.02
CA ALA A 168 -10.73 17.44 -22.38
C ALA A 168 -11.33 18.19 -21.16
N GLY A 169 -10.84 19.40 -20.85
CA GLY A 169 -11.35 20.23 -19.75
C GLY A 169 -10.79 19.91 -18.35
N TYR A 170 -9.74 19.09 -18.27
CA TYR A 170 -9.06 18.74 -17.02
C TYR A 170 -7.78 19.55 -16.81
N ARG A 171 -7.49 19.92 -15.55
CA ARG A 171 -6.34 20.79 -15.21
C ARG A 171 -5.06 20.05 -14.83
N GLY A 172 -5.17 18.82 -14.33
CA GLY A 172 -4.04 18.01 -13.85
C GLY A 172 -3.37 17.18 -14.95
N VAL A 173 -2.30 16.47 -14.58
CA VAL A 173 -1.52 15.58 -15.44
C VAL A 173 -1.03 14.38 -14.64
N GLY A 174 -1.19 13.18 -15.19
CA GLY A 174 -0.94 11.94 -14.45
C GLY A 174 -1.89 11.76 -13.28
N ASN A 175 -1.43 11.08 -12.22
CA ASN A 175 -2.19 10.83 -10.99
C ASN A 175 -3.56 10.17 -11.18
N TYR A 176 -3.83 9.55 -12.32
CA TYR A 176 -5.11 8.91 -12.65
C TYR A 176 -5.51 7.85 -11.62
N ALA A 177 -4.54 7.13 -11.07
CA ALA A 177 -4.71 6.20 -9.96
C ALA A 177 -5.24 6.87 -8.67
N LEU A 178 -4.76 8.08 -8.37
CA LEU A 178 -5.24 8.86 -7.21
C LEU A 178 -6.69 9.31 -7.45
N TYR A 179 -7.06 9.64 -8.69
CA TYR A 179 -8.46 9.86 -9.05
C TYR A 179 -9.31 8.59 -8.95
N ASP A 180 -8.79 7.41 -9.27
CA ASP A 180 -9.49 6.14 -9.08
C ASP A 180 -9.76 5.88 -7.59
N GLN A 181 -8.74 6.06 -6.74
CA GLN A 181 -8.88 5.92 -5.28
C GLN A 181 -9.85 6.96 -4.70
N TYR A 182 -9.75 8.22 -5.12
CA TYR A 182 -10.69 9.28 -4.75
C TYR A 182 -12.13 8.94 -5.17
N THR A 183 -12.31 8.44 -6.40
CA THR A 183 -13.62 8.00 -6.90
C THR A 183 -14.17 6.83 -6.08
N ALA A 184 -13.31 5.88 -5.69
CA ALA A 184 -13.70 4.79 -4.82
C ALA A 184 -14.12 5.30 -3.42
N LEU A 185 -13.41 6.28 -2.85
CA LEU A 185 -13.82 6.93 -1.60
C LEU A 185 -15.18 7.63 -1.73
N LYS A 186 -15.45 8.32 -2.85
CA LYS A 186 -16.78 8.89 -3.13
C LYS A 186 -17.87 7.83 -3.21
N TRP A 187 -17.57 6.70 -3.86
CA TRP A 187 -18.49 5.58 -3.94
C TRP A 187 -18.79 5.02 -2.54
N VAL A 188 -17.76 4.77 -1.73
CA VAL A 188 -17.93 4.28 -0.35
C VAL A 188 -18.75 5.29 0.46
N LYS A 189 -18.37 6.57 0.49
CA LYS A 189 -19.12 7.63 1.19
C LYS A 189 -20.59 7.67 0.79
N LYS A 190 -20.90 7.49 -0.50
CA LYS A 190 -22.26 7.56 -1.02
C LYS A 190 -23.09 6.31 -0.74
N TYR A 191 -22.48 5.12 -0.75
CA TYR A 191 -23.23 3.85 -0.80
C TYR A 191 -23.03 2.94 0.42
N ILE A 192 -22.04 3.19 1.29
CA ILE A 192 -21.71 2.26 2.39
C ILE A 192 -22.87 2.06 3.38
N ALA A 193 -23.76 3.04 3.52
CA ALA A 193 -24.99 2.93 4.30
C ALA A 193 -25.89 1.77 3.85
N GLY A 194 -25.94 1.49 2.54
CA GLY A 194 -26.70 0.36 1.98
C GLY A 194 -26.13 -1.01 2.37
N PHE A 195 -24.89 -1.06 2.87
CA PHE A 195 -24.24 -2.26 3.39
C PHE A 195 -24.24 -2.31 4.93
N GLY A 196 -24.88 -1.34 5.59
CA GLY A 196 -24.92 -1.21 7.05
C GLY A 196 -23.72 -0.48 7.67
N GLY A 197 -22.88 0.18 6.85
CA GLY A 197 -21.76 0.97 7.36
C GLY A 197 -22.12 2.43 7.58
N ASP A 198 -21.33 3.11 8.40
CA ASP A 198 -21.51 4.55 8.68
C ASP A 198 -20.70 5.40 7.68
N PRO A 199 -21.36 6.20 6.81
CA PRO A 199 -20.64 7.08 5.89
C PRO A 199 -19.86 8.19 6.59
N GLU A 200 -20.16 8.53 7.85
CA GLU A 200 -19.43 9.54 8.62
C GLU A 200 -18.21 8.99 9.37
N GLN A 201 -18.08 7.67 9.49
CA GLN A 201 -16.96 6.99 10.16
C GLN A 201 -16.11 6.18 9.18
N ILE A 202 -15.68 6.81 8.09
CA ILE A 202 -14.81 6.17 7.10
C ILE A 202 -13.34 6.29 7.51
N THR A 203 -12.69 5.12 7.63
CA THR A 203 -11.25 4.98 7.82
C THR A 203 -10.60 4.52 6.53
N ALA A 204 -9.69 5.32 5.97
CA ALA A 204 -8.86 4.88 4.84
C ALA A 204 -7.55 4.28 5.37
N ILE A 205 -7.15 3.10 4.89
CA ILE A 205 -5.93 2.40 5.33
C ILE A 205 -5.08 2.10 4.11
N GLY A 206 -3.81 2.50 4.14
CA GLY A 206 -2.85 2.20 3.11
C GLY A 206 -1.56 1.67 3.70
N GLN A 207 -0.87 0.82 2.94
CA GLN A 207 0.49 0.35 3.26
C GLN A 207 1.44 0.65 2.09
N SER A 208 2.69 1.04 2.38
CA SER A 208 3.70 1.36 1.38
C SER A 208 3.20 2.39 0.37
N SER A 209 3.25 2.09 -0.93
CA SER A 209 2.72 2.97 -1.97
C SER A 209 1.24 3.34 -1.79
N GLY A 210 0.39 2.45 -1.28
CA GLY A 210 -0.99 2.80 -0.95
C GLY A 210 -1.10 3.77 0.23
N ALA A 211 -0.16 3.71 1.20
CA ALA A 211 -0.07 4.70 2.27
C ALA A 211 0.43 6.04 1.76
N SER A 212 1.40 6.02 0.84
CA SER A 212 1.89 7.22 0.19
C SER A 212 0.82 7.92 -0.64
N ASP A 213 0.06 7.17 -1.45
CA ASP A 213 -1.06 7.67 -2.23
C ASP A 213 -2.14 8.29 -1.32
N LEU A 214 -2.47 7.61 -0.22
CA LEU A 214 -3.39 8.13 0.77
C LEU A 214 -2.85 9.43 1.39
N HIS A 215 -1.58 9.48 1.78
CA HIS A 215 -0.95 10.69 2.30
C HIS A 215 -1.04 11.84 1.28
N ILE A 216 -0.80 11.59 0.00
CA ILE A 216 -0.96 12.60 -1.07
C ILE A 216 -2.41 13.07 -1.16
N LEU A 217 -3.39 12.16 -1.16
CA LEU A 217 -4.81 12.50 -1.18
C LEU A 217 -5.20 13.36 0.03
N MET A 218 -4.67 13.06 1.22
CA MET A 218 -4.91 13.84 2.45
C MET A 218 -4.47 15.31 2.30
N MET A 219 -3.45 15.58 1.49
CA MET A 219 -2.93 16.93 1.22
C MET A 219 -3.66 17.64 0.07
N SER A 220 -4.37 16.88 -0.77
CA SER A 220 -4.96 17.36 -2.02
C SER A 220 -6.13 18.32 -1.80
N ASP A 221 -6.44 19.13 -2.82
CA ASP A 221 -7.68 19.91 -2.82
C ASP A 221 -8.93 19.02 -2.96
N LEU A 222 -8.78 17.81 -3.54
CA LEU A 222 -9.88 16.86 -3.74
C LEU A 222 -10.54 16.50 -2.41
N LEU A 223 -9.76 16.00 -1.44
CA LEU A 223 -10.27 15.65 -0.11
C LEU A 223 -10.55 16.87 0.78
N ARG A 224 -9.92 18.02 0.52
CA ARG A 224 -10.29 19.26 1.24
C ARG A 224 -11.68 19.74 0.86
N SER A 225 -12.09 19.54 -0.38
CA SER A 225 -13.39 19.98 -0.88
C SER A 225 -14.54 19.05 -0.53
N GLU A 226 -14.26 17.77 -0.29
CA GLU A 226 -15.26 16.75 0.01
C GLU A 226 -14.85 15.97 1.26
N SER A 227 -15.63 16.07 2.34
CA SER A 227 -15.37 15.40 3.63
C SER A 227 -15.62 13.88 3.52
N LEU A 228 -14.79 13.18 2.76
CA LEU A 228 -14.98 11.77 2.40
C LEU A 228 -14.49 10.78 3.45
N LEU A 229 -13.52 11.17 4.28
CA LEU A 229 -12.99 10.31 5.33
C LEU A 229 -12.75 11.07 6.63
N TYR A 230 -12.94 10.36 7.73
CA TYR A 230 -12.83 10.88 9.10
C TYR A 230 -11.45 10.61 9.69
N GLN A 231 -10.84 9.48 9.32
CA GLN A 231 -9.54 9.08 9.84
C GLN A 231 -8.76 8.26 8.82
N ALA A 232 -7.43 8.21 8.99
CA ALA A 232 -6.52 7.54 8.07
C ALA A 232 -5.49 6.70 8.82
N VAL A 233 -5.07 5.59 8.21
CA VAL A 233 -3.97 4.75 8.70
C VAL A 233 -2.90 4.68 7.61
N ILE A 234 -1.70 5.13 7.95
CA ILE A 234 -0.56 5.31 7.05
C ILE A 234 0.57 4.37 7.50
N ILE A 235 0.69 3.25 6.80
CA ILE A 235 1.63 2.18 7.19
C ILE A 235 2.84 2.18 6.24
N SER A 236 4.04 2.39 6.77
CA SER A 236 5.30 2.27 6.03
C SER A 236 5.32 3.01 4.69
N GLY A 237 4.70 4.19 4.58
CA GLY A 237 4.69 4.95 3.33
C GLY A 237 4.31 6.41 3.54
N ASN A 238 4.79 7.27 2.65
CA ASN A 238 4.61 8.71 2.74
C ASN A 238 4.72 9.40 1.37
N ALA A 239 4.19 10.62 1.28
CA ALA A 239 4.14 11.41 0.06
C ALA A 239 5.54 11.81 -0.48
N VAL A 240 6.55 11.96 0.38
CA VAL A 240 7.91 12.39 -0.02
C VAL A 240 8.60 11.33 -0.87
N MET A 241 8.43 10.06 -0.49
CA MET A 241 9.09 8.94 -1.17
C MET A 241 8.58 8.73 -2.61
N THR A 242 7.26 8.81 -2.82
CA THR A 242 6.58 8.43 -4.08
C THR A 242 5.97 9.60 -4.85
N SER A 243 6.57 10.79 -4.75
CA SER A 243 6.20 11.96 -5.56
C SER A 243 7.36 12.44 -6.42
N ARG A 244 7.07 12.94 -7.62
CA ARG A 244 8.06 13.46 -8.58
C ARG A 244 7.56 14.74 -9.25
N GLU A 245 8.50 15.56 -9.69
CA GLU A 245 8.20 16.70 -10.58
C GLU A 245 7.81 16.22 -11.97
N LEU A 246 6.97 17.00 -12.67
CA LEU A 246 6.56 16.69 -14.04
C LEU A 246 7.75 16.56 -14.98
N GLU A 247 8.80 17.35 -14.79
CA GLU A 247 10.03 17.30 -15.60
C GLU A 247 10.74 15.93 -15.51
N HIS A 248 10.74 15.33 -14.32
CA HIS A 248 11.29 13.99 -14.14
C HIS A 248 10.46 12.95 -14.89
N GLN A 249 9.13 13.06 -14.80
CA GLN A 249 8.18 12.18 -15.47
C GLN A 249 8.24 12.32 -17.00
N GLN A 250 8.48 13.52 -17.51
CA GLN A 250 8.68 13.76 -18.94
C GLN A 250 9.87 12.96 -19.48
N ARG A 251 11.00 12.93 -18.77
CA ARG A 251 12.17 12.14 -19.20
C ARG A 251 11.90 10.65 -19.24
N ILE A 252 11.04 10.18 -18.33
CA ILE A 252 10.59 8.78 -18.30
C ILE A 252 9.66 8.51 -19.48
N TYR A 253 8.74 9.44 -19.77
CA TYR A 253 7.85 9.39 -20.91
C TYR A 253 8.63 9.30 -22.23
N ASP A 254 9.63 10.16 -22.42
CA ASP A 254 10.42 10.19 -23.65
C ASP A 254 11.12 8.87 -23.92
N LYS A 255 11.78 8.30 -22.88
CA LYS A 255 12.41 6.97 -22.95
C LYS A 255 11.41 5.86 -23.21
N PHE A 256 10.22 5.98 -22.63
CA PHE A 256 9.15 5.02 -22.83
C PHE A 256 8.68 5.04 -24.30
N LEU A 257 8.53 6.23 -24.89
CA LEU A 257 8.23 6.38 -26.31
C LEU A 257 9.35 5.84 -27.20
N GLU A 258 10.61 6.14 -26.91
CA GLU A 258 11.77 5.60 -27.63
C GLU A 258 11.79 4.07 -27.60
N ARG A 259 11.55 3.46 -26.42
CA ARG A 259 11.46 2.01 -26.27
C ARG A 259 10.35 1.40 -27.10
N LEU A 260 9.22 2.10 -27.22
CA LEU A 260 8.07 1.72 -28.03
C LEU A 260 8.21 2.11 -29.50
N GLN A 261 9.35 2.69 -29.90
CA GLN A 261 9.64 3.14 -31.26
C GLN A 261 8.62 4.18 -31.75
N ILE A 262 8.14 5.04 -30.85
CA ILE A 262 7.30 6.21 -31.15
C ILE A 262 8.22 7.43 -31.27
N PRO A 263 8.41 7.99 -32.48
CA PRO A 263 9.34 9.11 -32.66
C PRO A 263 8.91 10.36 -31.89
N LEU A 264 9.82 10.94 -31.11
CA LEU A 264 9.60 12.20 -30.39
C LEU A 264 9.42 13.39 -31.33
N THR A 265 9.78 13.27 -32.61
CA THR A 265 9.59 14.31 -33.64
C THR A 265 8.14 14.43 -34.11
N LEU A 266 7.28 13.46 -33.83
CA LEU A 266 5.85 13.54 -34.17
C LEU A 266 5.14 14.62 -33.35
N PRO A 267 4.08 15.25 -33.86
CA PRO A 267 3.20 16.09 -33.05
C PRO A 267 2.68 15.37 -31.78
N PRO A 268 2.45 16.07 -30.65
CA PRO A 268 1.94 15.47 -29.40
C PRO A 268 0.71 14.57 -29.59
N VAL A 269 -0.27 15.03 -30.38
CA VAL A 269 -1.51 14.29 -30.66
C VAL A 269 -1.22 12.95 -31.37
N ASP A 270 -0.27 12.93 -32.30
CA ASP A 270 0.11 11.73 -33.03
C ASP A 270 0.92 10.76 -32.15
N ARG A 271 1.77 11.28 -31.25
CA ARG A 271 2.47 10.46 -30.25
C ARG A 271 1.47 9.75 -29.34
N LEU A 272 0.47 10.48 -28.83
CA LEU A 272 -0.58 9.92 -27.98
C LEU A 272 -1.48 8.93 -28.74
N ALA A 273 -1.85 9.23 -29.98
CA ALA A 273 -2.63 8.30 -30.81
C ALA A 273 -1.89 6.98 -31.02
N ARG A 274 -0.58 7.03 -31.30
CA ARG A 274 0.26 5.82 -31.41
C ARG A 274 0.39 5.11 -30.07
N LEU A 275 0.60 5.84 -28.98
CA LEU A 275 0.72 5.27 -27.63
C LEU A 275 -0.56 4.52 -27.22
N ARG A 276 -1.75 5.09 -27.49
CA ARG A 276 -3.05 4.44 -27.26
C ARG A 276 -3.26 3.18 -28.10
N ALA A 277 -2.60 3.08 -29.25
CA ALA A 277 -2.66 1.91 -30.14
C ALA A 277 -1.66 0.80 -29.75
N VAL A 278 -0.72 1.06 -28.83
CA VAL A 278 0.23 0.05 -28.35
C VAL A 278 -0.52 -1.02 -27.55
N LYS A 279 -0.21 -2.30 -27.80
CA LYS A 279 -0.81 -3.41 -27.06
C LYS A 279 -0.39 -3.34 -25.59
N GLN A 280 -1.31 -3.70 -24.69
CA GLN A 280 -1.06 -3.71 -23.25
C GLN A 280 0.22 -4.48 -22.86
N GLN A 281 0.47 -5.65 -23.47
CA GLN A 281 1.66 -6.45 -23.18
C GLN A 281 2.95 -5.70 -23.51
N ASP A 282 2.99 -4.98 -24.63
CA ASP A 282 4.15 -4.19 -25.06
C ASP A 282 4.36 -2.99 -24.15
N LEU A 283 3.28 -2.32 -23.72
CA LEU A 283 3.33 -1.26 -22.69
C LEU A 283 3.92 -1.78 -21.37
N THR A 284 3.46 -2.94 -20.89
CA THR A 284 3.97 -3.53 -19.65
C THR A 284 5.39 -4.04 -19.77
N SER A 285 5.80 -4.54 -20.94
CA SER A 285 7.17 -5.02 -21.19
C SER A 285 8.17 -3.86 -21.39
N ALA A 286 7.69 -2.71 -21.87
CA ALA A 286 8.51 -1.50 -21.99
C ALA A 286 9.04 -1.00 -20.64
N TYR A 287 8.43 -1.39 -19.51
CA TYR A 287 8.95 -1.08 -18.17
C TYR A 287 10.39 -1.52 -17.94
N GLY A 288 10.84 -2.61 -18.57
CA GLY A 288 12.22 -3.06 -18.45
C GLY A 288 13.24 -2.00 -18.88
N CYS A 289 12.87 -1.06 -19.77
CA CYS A 289 13.76 0.02 -20.23
C CYS A 289 14.03 1.09 -19.17
N LEU A 290 13.22 1.13 -18.10
CA LEU A 290 13.32 2.12 -17.05
C LEU A 290 14.46 1.83 -16.07
N GLY A 291 15.16 0.70 -16.24
CA GLY A 291 16.40 0.36 -15.53
C GLY A 291 16.23 0.20 -14.02
N SER A 292 14.98 0.14 -13.54
CA SER A 292 14.67 0.20 -12.13
C SER A 292 13.43 -0.65 -11.83
N PRO A 293 13.54 -1.68 -10.94
CA PRO A 293 12.37 -2.30 -10.32
C PRO A 293 11.61 -1.39 -9.33
N LEU A 294 12.10 -0.17 -9.06
CA LEU A 294 11.33 0.90 -8.42
C LEU A 294 10.72 1.78 -9.51
N PRO A 295 9.43 2.09 -9.47
CA PRO A 295 8.80 2.64 -10.64
C PRO A 295 9.08 4.11 -10.77
N ASN A 296 9.55 4.43 -11.96
CA ASN A 296 9.67 5.78 -12.47
C ASN A 296 8.28 6.46 -12.55
N TRP A 297 7.19 5.71 -12.71
CA TRP A 297 5.82 6.24 -12.69
C TRP A 297 5.26 6.33 -11.27
N GLN A 298 5.41 7.51 -10.68
CA GLN A 298 4.91 7.85 -9.35
C GLN A 298 3.91 9.01 -9.39
N ALA A 299 3.40 9.42 -8.24
CA ALA A 299 2.58 10.63 -8.17
C ALA A 299 3.37 11.83 -8.67
N THR A 300 2.70 12.73 -9.38
CA THR A 300 3.30 13.85 -10.08
C THR A 300 2.78 15.17 -9.54
N VAL A 301 3.65 16.16 -9.39
CA VAL A 301 3.24 17.54 -9.13
C VAL A 301 2.45 18.04 -10.34
N ASP A 302 1.13 18.16 -10.17
CA ASP A 302 0.18 18.46 -11.25
C ASP A 302 -0.61 19.77 -11.02
N GLY A 303 -0.40 20.41 -9.86
CA GLY A 303 -1.10 21.63 -9.48
C GLY A 303 -2.56 21.42 -9.04
N VAL A 304 -3.06 20.18 -8.99
CA VAL A 304 -4.44 19.84 -8.61
C VAL A 304 -4.45 18.87 -7.43
N VAL A 305 -3.98 17.63 -7.65
CA VAL A 305 -3.87 16.62 -6.59
C VAL A 305 -2.66 16.95 -5.72
N LEU A 306 -1.54 17.26 -6.35
CA LEU A 306 -0.29 17.61 -5.70
C LEU A 306 0.22 18.96 -6.20
N LYS A 307 0.19 19.98 -5.33
CA LYS A 307 0.52 21.36 -5.71
C LYS A 307 2.02 21.62 -5.82
N THR A 308 2.77 21.01 -4.92
CA THR A 308 4.22 21.16 -4.79
C THR A 308 4.82 19.82 -4.38
N LEU A 309 6.08 19.60 -4.70
CA LEU A 309 6.77 18.39 -4.27
C LEU A 309 6.86 18.36 -2.73
N PRO A 310 6.37 17.30 -2.07
CA PRO A 310 6.49 17.15 -0.63
C PRO A 310 7.94 16.95 -0.24
N THR A 311 8.35 17.59 0.85
CA THR A 311 9.65 17.40 1.48
C THR A 311 9.46 16.97 2.93
N CYS A 312 10.46 16.31 3.51
CA CYS A 312 10.39 15.86 4.90
C CYS A 312 10.33 17.07 5.83
N ASP A 313 11.21 18.06 5.61
CA ASP A 313 11.25 19.28 6.40
C ASP A 313 9.99 20.15 6.20
N GLY A 314 9.32 20.03 5.04
CA GLY A 314 8.08 20.73 4.72
C GLY A 314 6.84 20.21 5.45
N MET A 315 6.87 18.98 5.98
CA MET A 315 5.70 18.34 6.62
C MET A 315 5.13 19.14 7.79
N SER A 316 5.99 19.82 8.55
CA SER A 316 5.59 20.67 9.68
C SER A 316 4.65 21.83 9.28
N SER A 317 4.74 22.28 8.03
CA SER A 317 3.94 23.35 7.45
C SER A 317 2.76 22.84 6.61
N GLN A 318 2.68 21.52 6.40
CA GLN A 318 1.68 20.92 5.53
C GLN A 318 0.26 21.08 6.09
N THR A 319 -0.68 21.36 5.19
CA THR A 319 -2.12 21.38 5.49
C THR A 319 -2.78 20.12 4.94
N TYR A 320 -3.61 19.47 5.76
CA TYR A 320 -4.37 18.27 5.40
C TYR A 320 -5.87 18.55 5.37
N ALA A 321 -6.63 17.68 4.71
CA ALA A 321 -8.08 17.75 4.65
C ALA A 321 -8.70 17.85 6.06
N PRO A 322 -9.53 18.88 6.34
CA PRO A 322 -9.99 19.17 7.69
C PRO A 322 -10.98 18.13 8.23
N SER A 323 -11.57 17.29 7.36
CA SER A 323 -12.43 16.18 7.78
C SER A 323 -11.66 15.07 8.49
N ILE A 324 -10.36 14.94 8.20
CA ILE A 324 -9.51 13.91 8.77
C ILE A 324 -9.07 14.38 10.16
N LYS A 325 -9.65 13.81 11.20
CA LYS A 325 -9.41 14.21 12.59
C LYS A 325 -8.30 13.39 13.25
N ARG A 326 -8.18 12.13 12.86
CA ARG A 326 -7.31 11.16 13.53
C ARG A 326 -6.46 10.41 12.52
N ILE A 327 -5.22 10.17 12.87
CA ILE A 327 -4.34 9.31 12.09
C ILE A 327 -3.70 8.24 12.97
N MET A 328 -3.46 7.08 12.39
CA MET A 328 -2.50 6.12 12.91
C MET A 328 -1.38 5.98 11.89
N VAL A 329 -0.13 6.08 12.33
CA VAL A 329 1.06 5.85 11.52
C VAL A 329 1.84 4.69 12.09
N GLY A 330 2.52 3.95 11.22
CA GLY A 330 3.44 2.92 11.69
C GLY A 330 4.52 2.58 10.70
N ASP A 331 5.59 2.02 11.23
CA ASP A 331 6.76 1.57 10.47
C ASP A 331 7.30 0.25 11.04
N CYS A 332 8.20 -0.40 10.30
CA CYS A 332 8.85 -1.64 10.67
C CYS A 332 10.33 -1.42 11.05
N GLU A 333 10.88 -2.21 11.98
CA GLU A 333 12.29 -2.12 12.41
C GLU A 333 13.27 -2.08 11.22
N GLN A 334 13.06 -2.90 10.18
CA GLN A 334 13.95 -3.02 9.02
C GLN A 334 13.30 -2.60 7.69
N GLU A 335 12.77 -1.38 7.61
CA GLU A 335 12.19 -0.82 6.36
C GLU A 335 13.14 -0.89 5.15
N GLY A 336 14.39 -0.43 5.34
CA GLY A 336 15.34 -0.26 4.24
C GLY A 336 15.84 -1.58 3.63
N ILE A 337 15.43 -2.73 4.16
CA ILE A 337 15.81 -4.06 3.64
C ILE A 337 15.39 -4.24 2.18
N LEU A 338 14.33 -3.53 1.74
CA LEU A 338 13.91 -3.42 0.34
C LEU A 338 15.05 -3.01 -0.59
N TRP A 339 16.00 -2.22 -0.09
CA TRP A 339 17.10 -1.65 -0.87
C TRP A 339 18.38 -2.46 -0.81
N GLY A 340 18.43 -3.47 0.06
CA GLY A 340 19.67 -4.17 0.39
C GLY A 340 20.35 -4.79 -0.84
N GLU A 341 19.59 -5.30 -1.80
CA GLU A 341 20.17 -5.86 -3.03
C GLU A 341 20.89 -4.83 -3.87
N ARG A 342 20.29 -3.66 -4.07
CA ARG A 342 20.88 -2.59 -4.89
C ARG A 342 22.10 -1.99 -4.21
N ILE A 343 22.02 -1.81 -2.89
CA ILE A 343 23.14 -1.33 -2.08
C ILE A 343 24.33 -2.30 -2.22
N ARG A 344 24.08 -3.62 -2.11
CA ARG A 344 25.13 -4.65 -2.28
C ARG A 344 25.78 -4.62 -3.66
N GLN A 345 24.98 -4.51 -4.73
CA GLN A 345 25.48 -4.51 -6.11
C GLN A 345 26.42 -3.34 -6.44
N LYS A 346 26.44 -2.29 -5.61
CA LYS A 346 27.32 -1.13 -5.80
C LYS A 346 28.69 -1.27 -5.17
N HIS A 347 28.90 -2.28 -4.32
CA HIS A 347 30.18 -2.51 -3.65
C HIS A 347 30.69 -1.20 -3.02
N TRP A 348 29.84 -0.59 -2.20
CA TRP A 348 30.15 0.64 -1.46
C TRP A 348 31.32 0.39 -0.51
N THR A 349 32.17 1.40 -0.37
CA THR A 349 33.24 1.43 0.63
C THR A 349 33.08 2.69 1.46
N THR A 350 33.63 2.71 2.68
CA THR A 350 33.58 3.90 3.56
C THR A 350 34.09 5.15 2.84
N ALA A 351 35.16 5.04 2.04
CA ALA A 351 35.67 6.14 1.23
C ALA A 351 34.65 6.65 0.20
N LYS A 352 34.01 5.76 -0.56
CA LYS A 352 32.97 6.16 -1.54
C LYS A 352 31.76 6.81 -0.87
N ILE A 353 31.39 6.34 0.32
CA ILE A 353 30.27 6.91 1.09
C ILE A 353 30.63 8.30 1.61
N PHE A 354 31.85 8.47 2.13
CA PHE A 354 32.35 9.78 2.53
C PHE A 354 32.33 10.77 1.37
N GLU A 355 32.83 10.38 0.20
CA GLU A 355 32.75 11.23 -1.01
C GLU A 355 31.32 11.55 -1.41
N LEU A 356 30.41 10.58 -1.37
CA LEU A 356 28.98 10.80 -1.64
C LEU A 356 28.37 11.81 -0.66
N LEU A 357 28.57 11.64 0.64
CA LEU A 357 28.01 12.52 1.66
C LEU A 357 28.52 13.96 1.50
N ARG A 358 29.81 14.14 1.15
CA ARG A 358 30.41 15.46 0.87
C ARG A 358 29.81 16.18 -0.33
N THR A 359 29.09 15.49 -1.22
CA THR A 359 28.36 16.18 -2.31
C THR A 359 27.11 16.92 -1.81
N TYR A 360 26.61 16.60 -0.62
CA TYR A 360 25.40 17.18 -0.05
C TYR A 360 25.63 17.95 1.25
N PHE A 361 26.67 17.60 2.00
CA PHE A 361 26.86 18.02 3.38
C PHE A 361 28.25 18.59 3.64
N ASP A 362 28.32 19.51 4.60
CA ASP A 362 29.58 20.07 5.09
C ASP A 362 30.36 19.03 5.94
N PRO A 363 31.66 19.22 6.17
CA PRO A 363 32.48 18.19 6.83
C PRO A 363 31.97 17.73 8.21
N ASP A 364 31.47 18.64 9.05
CA ASP A 364 30.97 18.32 10.40
C ASP A 364 29.74 17.41 10.34
N ASP A 365 28.82 17.77 9.46
CA ASP A 365 27.60 17.02 9.14
C ASP A 365 27.93 15.61 8.60
N VAL A 366 28.92 15.49 7.71
CA VAL A 366 29.38 14.18 7.22
C VAL A 366 29.93 13.33 8.36
N SER A 367 30.77 13.92 9.22
CA SER A 367 31.31 13.23 10.40
C SER A 367 30.21 12.75 11.34
N ASP A 368 29.15 13.54 11.52
CA ASP A 368 28.01 13.16 12.34
C ASP A 368 27.20 12.01 11.73
N ILE A 369 26.92 12.02 10.42
CA ILE A 369 26.25 10.89 9.75
C ILE A 369 27.07 9.61 9.89
N LEU A 370 28.38 9.68 9.60
CA LEU A 370 29.26 8.52 9.67
C LEU A 370 29.31 7.93 11.07
N ARG A 371 29.31 8.78 12.11
CA ARG A 371 29.30 8.37 13.52
C ARG A 371 27.94 7.79 13.93
N GLN A 372 26.83 8.44 13.56
CA GLN A 372 25.49 8.04 13.96
C GLN A 372 25.11 6.64 13.42
N TYR A 373 25.50 6.36 12.18
CA TYR A 373 25.21 5.09 11.52
C TYR A 373 26.38 4.10 11.60
N ASP A 374 27.43 4.43 12.37
CA ASP A 374 28.64 3.62 12.55
C ASP A 374 29.28 3.21 11.20
N ILE A 375 29.15 4.03 10.16
CA ILE A 375 29.61 3.70 8.80
C ILE A 375 31.14 3.55 8.74
N ALA A 376 31.86 4.28 9.60
CA ALA A 376 33.32 4.26 9.66
C ALA A 376 33.92 3.10 10.47
N GLY A 377 33.15 2.42 11.33
CA GLY A 377 33.63 1.36 12.22
C GLY A 377 33.37 -0.06 11.71
N GLY A 378 33.39 -0.29 10.39
CA GLY A 378 33.02 -1.57 9.78
C GLY A 378 34.22 -2.41 9.40
N ASP A 379 34.28 -3.65 9.90
CA ASP A 379 35.37 -4.59 9.60
C ASP A 379 35.09 -5.43 8.34
N SER A 380 33.86 -5.37 7.78
CA SER A 380 33.45 -6.13 6.59
C SER A 380 32.44 -5.39 5.68
N ASP A 381 32.39 -5.77 4.39
CA ASP A 381 31.42 -5.26 3.39
C ASP A 381 29.94 -5.53 3.77
N GLN A 382 29.70 -6.61 4.52
CA GLN A 382 28.35 -7.01 4.93
C GLN A 382 27.81 -6.12 6.05
N ASP A 383 28.66 -5.73 6.99
CA ASP A 383 28.30 -4.81 8.08
C ASP A 383 27.97 -3.42 7.53
N LEU A 384 28.81 -2.94 6.60
CA LEU A 384 28.60 -1.66 5.92
C LEU A 384 27.26 -1.63 5.17
N THR A 385 26.95 -2.70 4.43
CA THR A 385 25.65 -2.85 3.74
C THR A 385 24.49 -2.77 4.72
N THR A 386 24.59 -3.45 5.86
CA THR A 386 23.53 -3.46 6.89
C THR A 386 23.31 -2.06 7.48
N ARG A 387 24.38 -1.32 7.73
CA ARG A 387 24.32 0.07 8.22
C ARG A 387 23.71 1.02 7.19
N LEU A 388 24.02 0.85 5.91
CA LEU A 388 23.40 1.63 4.82
C LEU A 388 21.91 1.29 4.62
N ILE A 389 21.53 0.02 4.77
CA ILE A 389 20.13 -0.43 4.77
C ILE A 389 19.38 0.28 5.90
N LYS A 390 19.95 0.30 7.11
CA LYS A 390 19.38 1.02 8.25
C LYS A 390 19.21 2.50 7.90
N PHE A 391 20.26 3.17 7.46
CA PHE A 391 20.21 4.58 7.02
C PHE A 391 19.05 4.84 6.05
N CYS A 392 18.91 4.05 4.99
CA CYS A 392 17.85 4.25 4.02
C CYS A 392 16.44 4.04 4.60
N GLY A 393 16.27 3.04 5.47
CA GLY A 393 14.99 2.79 6.15
C GLY A 393 14.58 3.95 7.05
N GLU A 394 15.55 4.52 7.76
CA GLU A 394 15.34 5.66 8.66
C GLU A 394 14.92 6.91 7.89
N VAL A 395 15.65 7.27 6.84
CA VAL A 395 15.45 8.55 6.13
C VAL A 395 14.26 8.53 5.18
N GLU A 396 13.92 7.39 4.57
CA GLU A 396 12.84 7.33 3.56
C GLU A 396 11.47 6.98 4.12
N PHE A 397 11.41 6.24 5.22
CA PHE A 397 10.15 5.76 5.80
C PHE A 397 9.88 6.43 7.13
N LYS A 398 10.77 6.20 8.08
CA LYS A 398 10.50 6.44 9.49
C LYS A 398 10.52 7.93 9.85
N GLN A 399 11.51 8.69 9.35
CA GLN A 399 11.56 10.13 9.59
C GLN A 399 10.34 10.88 9.00
N PRO A 400 9.94 10.67 7.72
CA PRO A 400 8.71 11.26 7.21
C PRO A 400 7.45 10.88 8.00
N LEU A 401 7.32 9.63 8.46
CA LEU A 401 6.18 9.21 9.27
C LEU A 401 6.16 9.88 10.65
N TYR A 402 7.33 10.02 11.28
CA TYR A 402 7.50 10.77 12.52
C TYR A 402 7.09 12.24 12.34
N GLU A 403 7.60 12.91 11.30
CA GLU A 403 7.26 14.30 11.02
C GLU A 403 5.77 14.48 10.74
N LEU A 404 5.13 13.55 10.03
CA LEU A 404 3.67 13.54 9.86
C LEU A 404 2.95 13.45 11.21
N ALA A 405 3.36 12.51 12.07
CA ALA A 405 2.69 12.25 13.35
C ALA A 405 2.83 13.43 14.33
N VAL A 406 4.06 13.88 14.56
CA VAL A 406 4.37 14.91 15.56
C VAL A 406 3.79 16.26 15.18
N ASN A 407 3.70 16.56 13.87
CA ASN A 407 3.14 17.79 13.35
C ASN A 407 1.65 17.67 12.98
N TRP A 408 0.96 16.59 13.34
CA TRP A 408 -0.46 16.44 13.05
C TRP A 408 -1.30 17.45 13.84
N LYS A 409 -1.96 18.37 13.13
CA LYS A 409 -2.72 19.50 13.72
C LYS A 409 -4.23 19.27 13.76
N ASN A 410 -4.76 18.30 13.01
CA ASN A 410 -6.21 18.13 12.87
C ASN A 410 -6.86 17.38 14.04
N GLY A 411 -6.06 16.84 14.97
CA GLY A 411 -6.52 16.12 16.15
C GLY A 411 -5.45 15.18 16.69
N GLU A 412 -5.76 13.89 16.73
CA GLU A 412 -4.91 12.87 17.37
C GLU A 412 -4.10 12.09 16.35
N ALA A 413 -2.84 11.83 16.69
CA ALA A 413 -1.99 10.94 15.93
C ALA A 413 -1.52 9.81 16.83
N PHE A 414 -1.70 8.56 16.40
CA PHE A 414 -1.19 7.38 17.08
C PHE A 414 0.00 6.84 16.28
N TYR A 415 1.06 6.42 16.97
CA TYR A 415 2.26 5.89 16.32
C TYR A 415 2.54 4.49 16.85
N TYR A 416 2.79 3.53 15.95
CA TYR A 416 3.35 2.23 16.33
C TYR A 416 4.66 1.91 15.60
N HIS A 417 5.50 1.09 16.22
CA HIS A 417 6.74 0.57 15.67
C HIS A 417 6.74 -0.96 15.69
N MET A 418 6.81 -1.59 14.52
CA MET A 418 6.73 -3.04 14.33
C MET A 418 8.11 -3.68 14.40
N ARG A 419 8.34 -4.49 15.43
CA ARG A 419 9.61 -5.20 15.70
C ARG A 419 9.45 -6.72 15.70
N PHE A 420 8.23 -7.24 15.60
CA PHE A 420 8.02 -8.66 15.40
C PHE A 420 8.59 -9.11 14.07
N ILE A 421 9.39 -10.17 14.13
CA ILE A 421 10.09 -10.72 12.97
C ILE A 421 9.17 -11.63 12.16
N ASN A 422 9.45 -11.72 10.87
CA ASN A 422 8.85 -12.70 9.99
C ASN A 422 9.43 -14.11 10.28
N HIS A 423 8.59 -15.05 10.69
CA HIS A 423 8.99 -16.45 10.94
C HIS A 423 8.85 -17.35 9.72
N PHE A 424 8.15 -16.88 8.70
CA PHE A 424 7.92 -17.66 7.51
C PHE A 424 9.19 -17.83 6.70
N GLU A 425 9.37 -19.03 6.15
CA GLU A 425 10.48 -19.33 5.24
C GLU A 425 10.46 -18.38 4.04
N GLY A 426 11.63 -17.86 3.69
CA GLY A 426 11.79 -16.93 2.59
C GLY A 426 12.97 -15.98 2.81
N ARG A 427 13.14 -15.06 1.86
CA ARG A 427 14.27 -14.10 1.83
C ARG A 427 14.39 -13.25 3.10
N PHE A 428 13.26 -12.92 3.73
CA PHE A 428 13.20 -11.99 4.85
C PHE A 428 12.87 -12.66 6.19
N LYS A 429 13.00 -14.00 6.26
CA LYS A 429 12.88 -14.73 7.53
C LYS A 429 13.84 -14.16 8.58
N GLY A 430 13.35 -14.03 9.80
CA GLY A 430 14.13 -13.51 10.94
C GLY A 430 14.25 -11.99 10.98
N SER A 431 13.53 -11.26 10.12
CA SER A 431 13.54 -9.79 10.08
C SER A 431 12.15 -9.21 10.25
N ALA A 432 12.05 -8.08 10.97
CA ALA A 432 10.87 -7.24 11.02
C ALA A 432 10.90 -6.28 9.82
N HIS A 433 10.75 -6.86 8.64
CA HIS A 433 10.90 -6.17 7.35
C HIS A 433 9.70 -5.30 6.98
N HIS A 434 9.88 -4.44 5.98
CA HIS A 434 8.80 -3.69 5.34
C HIS A 434 7.59 -4.57 5.02
N GLY A 435 6.40 -4.20 5.51
CA GLY A 435 5.13 -4.90 5.28
C GLY A 435 4.90 -6.15 6.14
N VAL A 436 5.78 -6.44 7.11
CA VAL A 436 5.59 -7.56 8.05
C VAL A 436 4.35 -7.35 8.92
N ASP A 437 4.00 -6.11 9.22
CA ASP A 437 2.80 -5.73 9.96
C ASP A 437 1.49 -6.16 9.29
N LEU A 438 1.46 -6.31 7.96
CA LEU A 438 0.30 -6.84 7.24
C LEU A 438 -0.01 -8.30 7.61
N LEU A 439 1.01 -9.07 8.04
CA LEU A 439 0.81 -10.44 8.54
C LEU A 439 -0.05 -10.45 9.82
N PHE A 440 0.07 -9.39 10.62
CA PHE A 440 -0.63 -9.23 11.89
C PHE A 440 -1.95 -8.50 11.66
N PHE A 441 -1.98 -7.38 10.94
CA PHE A 441 -3.17 -6.54 10.75
C PHE A 441 -4.39 -7.31 10.24
N PHE A 442 -4.29 -8.03 9.12
CA PHE A 442 -5.44 -8.73 8.53
C PHE A 442 -5.88 -9.98 9.30
N GLN A 443 -5.09 -10.42 10.30
CA GLN A 443 -5.32 -11.65 11.07
C GLN A 443 -5.32 -12.92 10.20
N THR A 444 -4.85 -12.84 8.94
CA THR A 444 -4.94 -13.90 7.93
C THR A 444 -4.20 -15.16 8.39
N TYR A 445 -3.07 -14.98 9.08
CA TYR A 445 -2.13 -16.05 9.38
C TYR A 445 -2.15 -16.47 10.86
N ASN A 446 -3.11 -16.02 11.68
CA ASN A 446 -3.12 -16.34 13.11
C ASN A 446 -3.09 -17.85 13.40
N HIS A 447 -3.78 -18.65 12.58
CA HIS A 447 -3.86 -20.12 12.72
C HIS A 447 -2.51 -20.85 12.57
N ILE A 448 -1.48 -20.19 12.01
CA ILE A 448 -0.11 -20.72 11.88
C ILE A 448 0.89 -19.97 12.76
N LEU A 449 0.47 -18.93 13.47
CA LEU A 449 1.25 -18.31 14.52
C LEU A 449 1.09 -19.12 15.81
N SER A 450 2.06 -19.04 16.73
CA SER A 450 2.00 -19.76 18.00
C SER A 450 2.54 -18.90 19.14
N GLY A 451 1.98 -19.08 20.33
CA GLY A 451 2.45 -18.43 21.56
C GLY A 451 2.33 -16.91 21.49
N GLU A 452 3.42 -16.20 21.81
CA GLU A 452 3.47 -14.74 21.89
C GLU A 452 3.13 -14.04 20.56
N TYR A 453 3.39 -14.68 19.42
CA TYR A 453 3.09 -14.10 18.10
C TYR A 453 1.61 -14.13 17.75
N GLU A 454 0.90 -15.18 18.15
CA GLU A 454 -0.56 -15.24 18.00
C GLU A 454 -1.22 -14.19 18.89
N ALA A 455 -0.77 -14.07 20.14
CA ALA A 455 -1.24 -13.05 21.08
C ALA A 455 -0.98 -11.63 20.54
N ALA A 456 0.22 -11.38 20.00
CA ALA A 456 0.59 -10.12 19.39
C ALA A 456 -0.24 -9.79 18.13
N ALA A 457 -0.53 -10.79 17.29
CA ALA A 457 -1.41 -10.61 16.14
C ALA A 457 -2.81 -10.18 16.60
N GLU A 458 -3.39 -10.90 17.56
CA GLU A 458 -4.71 -10.57 18.08
C GLU A 458 -4.74 -9.19 18.75
N GLU A 459 -3.70 -8.84 19.51
CA GLU A 459 -3.55 -7.52 20.14
C GLU A 459 -3.39 -6.40 19.10
N THR A 460 -2.63 -6.62 18.03
CA THR A 460 -2.55 -5.70 16.89
C THR A 460 -3.93 -5.51 16.27
N GLY A 461 -4.66 -6.60 16.02
CA GLY A 461 -6.02 -6.56 15.47
C GLY A 461 -6.99 -5.77 16.35
N LYS A 462 -6.96 -6.00 17.67
CA LYS A 462 -7.76 -5.27 18.67
C LYS A 462 -7.51 -3.77 18.60
N HIS A 463 -6.25 -3.36 18.57
CA HIS A 463 -5.90 -1.94 18.51
C HIS A 463 -6.34 -1.27 17.21
N PHE A 464 -6.17 -1.94 16.06
CA PHE A 464 -6.65 -1.41 14.79
C PHE A 464 -8.18 -1.30 14.76
N ILE A 465 -8.90 -2.30 15.27
CA ILE A 465 -10.37 -2.27 15.36
C ILE A 465 -10.83 -1.14 16.28
N GLU A 466 -10.18 -0.95 17.43
CA GLU A 466 -10.47 0.14 18.37
C GLU A 466 -10.31 1.50 17.68
N PHE A 467 -9.19 1.71 16.97
CA PHE A 467 -9.00 2.93 16.18
C PHE A 467 -10.06 3.12 15.11
N ILE A 468 -10.30 2.09 14.27
CA ILE A 468 -11.28 2.10 13.17
C ILE A 468 -12.69 2.44 13.68
N SER A 469 -13.03 1.99 14.89
CA SER A 469 -14.33 2.22 15.53
C SER A 469 -14.44 3.58 16.22
N GLY A 470 -13.42 4.43 16.13
CA GLY A 470 -13.40 5.78 16.70
C GLY A 470 -12.85 5.85 18.13
N GLY A 471 -12.44 4.72 18.71
CA GLY A 471 -11.80 4.64 20.01
C GLY A 471 -10.30 4.93 19.97
N SER A 472 -9.67 5.03 21.14
CA SER A 472 -8.24 5.34 21.28
C SER A 472 -7.49 4.09 21.72
N PRO A 473 -6.71 3.44 20.84
CA PRO A 473 -6.07 2.17 21.17
C PRO A 473 -4.94 2.30 22.21
N TRP A 474 -4.33 3.48 22.30
CA TRP A 474 -3.38 3.89 23.34
C TRP A 474 -3.33 5.43 23.38
N ASP A 475 -2.44 6.02 24.18
CA ASP A 475 -2.33 7.48 24.26
C ASP A 475 -1.75 8.11 22.97
N SER A 476 -2.27 9.29 22.60
CA SER A 476 -1.89 9.99 21.37
C SER A 476 -0.42 10.39 21.35
N PHE A 477 0.31 10.04 20.28
CA PHE A 477 1.72 10.36 20.07
C PHE A 477 2.00 11.87 20.09
N ASN A 478 1.25 12.67 19.33
CA ASN A 478 1.46 14.12 19.24
C ASN A 478 1.04 14.92 20.49
N LYS A 479 0.38 14.28 21.47
CA LYS A 479 -0.06 14.94 22.72
C LYS A 479 0.66 14.40 23.95
N ALA A 480 0.77 13.08 24.06
CA ALA A 480 1.35 12.38 25.19
C ALA A 480 2.80 11.93 24.96
N GLY A 481 3.30 12.00 23.71
CA GLY A 481 4.63 11.51 23.36
C GLY A 481 4.72 9.99 23.53
N ILE A 482 3.67 9.25 23.17
CA ILE A 482 3.59 7.79 23.35
C ILE A 482 3.52 7.08 22.00
N CYS A 483 4.42 6.10 21.80
CA CYS A 483 4.48 5.20 20.66
C CYS A 483 4.27 3.76 21.15
N LEU A 484 3.57 2.93 20.38
CA LEU A 484 3.39 1.52 20.70
C LEU A 484 4.42 0.65 19.96
N SER A 485 5.24 -0.11 20.68
CA SER A 485 6.11 -1.13 20.10
C SER A 485 5.39 -2.46 20.01
N TYR A 486 5.35 -3.06 18.83
CA TYR A 486 4.95 -4.45 18.65
C TYR A 486 6.21 -5.32 18.51
N GLY A 487 6.70 -5.89 19.63
CA GLY A 487 7.80 -6.87 19.64
C GLY A 487 9.13 -6.35 20.21
N PRO A 488 10.22 -7.15 20.13
CA PRO A 488 10.26 -8.49 19.53
C PRO A 488 9.62 -9.59 20.40
N GLU A 489 9.50 -9.38 21.71
CA GLU A 489 8.98 -10.38 22.66
C GLU A 489 7.59 -10.01 23.21
N ARG A 490 7.22 -8.71 23.17
CA ARG A 490 5.93 -8.25 23.69
C ARG A 490 5.48 -6.95 23.04
N VAL A 491 4.19 -6.65 23.19
CA VAL A 491 3.65 -5.32 22.94
C VAL A 491 3.99 -4.43 24.14
N ALA A 492 4.52 -3.24 23.88
CA ALA A 492 4.96 -2.32 24.93
C ALA A 492 4.75 -0.87 24.54
N VAL A 493 4.35 -0.05 25.51
CA VAL A 493 4.35 1.40 25.39
C VAL A 493 5.80 1.90 25.46
N MET A 494 6.21 2.68 24.47
CA MET A 494 7.48 3.39 24.42
C MET A 494 7.21 4.89 24.49
N LYS A 495 8.06 5.62 25.21
CA LYS A 495 8.03 7.07 25.12
C LYS A 495 8.61 7.54 23.80
N GLN A 496 8.21 8.72 23.35
CA GLN A 496 8.71 9.35 22.13
C GLN A 496 10.24 9.47 22.19
N ASP A 497 10.81 9.68 23.37
CA ASP A 497 12.24 9.81 23.59
C ASP A 497 13.03 8.51 23.60
N GLU A 498 12.37 7.40 23.93
CA GLU A 498 12.91 6.05 23.84
C GLU A 498 12.69 5.45 22.44
N ALA A 499 11.62 5.88 21.77
CA ALA A 499 11.42 5.68 20.35
C ALA A 499 12.45 6.46 19.51
N HIS A 500 13.28 7.34 20.12
CA HIS A 500 14.35 8.08 19.46
C HIS A 500 15.49 7.17 18.96
N PHE A 501 15.24 6.52 17.83
CA PHE A 501 16.26 6.36 16.79
C PHE A 501 16.43 7.66 15.96
N TRP A 502 15.54 8.64 16.14
CA TRP A 502 15.24 9.76 15.20
C TRP A 502 15.99 11.10 15.44
N HIS A 503 16.76 11.26 16.52
CA HIS A 503 17.11 12.61 17.00
C HIS A 503 18.54 12.82 17.52
N ARG A 504 19.57 12.44 16.77
CA ARG A 504 20.93 12.97 17.04
C ARG A 504 21.52 13.83 15.94
N GLN A 505 20.71 14.76 15.46
CA GLN A 505 20.84 16.21 15.65
C GLN A 505 20.09 16.88 14.50
N LYS A 506 19.12 17.75 14.80
CA LYS A 506 18.96 18.92 13.94
C LYS A 506 20.33 19.57 13.95
N ALA A 507 21.12 19.42 12.88
CA ALA A 507 22.29 20.26 12.69
C ALA A 507 21.77 21.69 12.82
N VAL A 508 22.09 22.33 13.94
CA VAL A 508 21.56 23.64 14.28
C VAL A 508 22.06 24.60 13.19
N GLY A 509 21.17 24.98 12.27
CA GLY A 509 21.49 25.88 11.15
C GLY A 509 21.35 25.31 9.74
N CYS A 510 21.11 24.01 9.55
CA CYS A 510 20.97 23.43 8.21
C CYS A 510 19.48 23.23 7.84
N ASN A 511 18.88 24.21 7.17
CA ASN A 511 17.57 24.06 6.51
C ASN A 511 17.73 23.04 5.38
N ASN A 512 16.96 21.94 5.33
CA ASN A 512 16.96 20.85 4.32
C ASN A 512 17.75 19.55 4.63
N TRP A 513 18.18 19.34 5.87
CA TRP A 513 18.98 18.17 6.27
C TRP A 513 18.38 16.82 5.83
N HIS A 514 17.11 16.58 6.19
CA HIS A 514 16.46 15.30 5.88
C HIS A 514 16.20 15.12 4.38
N ASP A 515 15.96 16.22 3.67
CA ASP A 515 15.77 16.19 2.22
C ASP A 515 17.07 15.79 1.52
N LYS A 516 18.22 16.31 1.96
CA LYS A 516 19.54 15.88 1.49
C LYS A 516 19.82 14.41 1.83
N CYS A 517 19.46 13.94 3.04
CA CYS A 517 19.59 12.53 3.39
C CYS A 517 18.77 11.62 2.46
N THR A 518 17.58 12.06 2.07
CA THR A 518 16.73 11.36 1.09
C THR A 518 17.44 11.28 -0.27
N LEU A 519 18.09 12.35 -0.72
CA LEU A 519 18.88 12.34 -1.96
C LEU A 519 20.07 11.37 -1.89
N VAL A 520 20.79 11.34 -0.76
CA VAL A 520 21.86 10.36 -0.51
C VAL A 520 21.32 8.92 -0.59
N SER A 521 20.17 8.64 0.03
CA SER A 521 19.55 7.31 -0.04
C SER A 521 19.23 6.88 -1.48
N ARG A 522 18.75 7.80 -2.31
CA ARG A 522 18.50 7.54 -3.74
C ARG A 522 19.79 7.21 -4.50
N ASP A 523 20.86 7.98 -4.27
CA ASP A 523 22.17 7.76 -4.91
C ASP A 523 22.81 6.44 -4.45
N LEU A 524 22.66 6.04 -3.18
CA LEU A 524 23.13 4.75 -2.65
C LEU A 524 22.57 3.54 -3.41
N ARG A 525 21.38 3.67 -3.99
CA ARG A 525 20.72 2.60 -4.76
C ARG A 525 20.90 2.76 -6.27
N VAL A 526 21.53 3.85 -6.70
CA VAL A 526 21.54 4.32 -8.10
C VAL A 526 20.13 4.26 -8.66
N GLU A 527 19.19 4.83 -7.91
CA GLU A 527 17.95 5.24 -8.53
C GLU A 527 18.34 6.17 -9.67
N VAL A 528 17.88 5.87 -10.90
CA VAL A 528 18.17 6.72 -12.05
C VAL A 528 17.31 7.97 -11.91
N VAL A 529 17.70 8.84 -10.98
CA VAL A 529 17.30 10.23 -10.98
C VAL A 529 18.09 10.81 -12.14
N TYR A 530 17.43 10.99 -13.27
CA TYR A 530 17.99 11.75 -14.39
C TYR A 530 18.28 13.17 -13.87
N LYS A 531 19.49 13.38 -13.34
CA LYS A 531 20.04 14.69 -12.97
C LYS A 531 20.31 15.46 -14.26
N GLN A 532 20.20 16.79 -14.16
CA GLN A 532 20.31 17.76 -15.25
C GLN A 532 21.55 17.57 -16.11
#